data_AF-A0A9D4V0V6-F1
#
_entry.id   AF-A0A9D4V0V6-F1
#
_cell.length_a   1.000
_cell.length_b   1.000
_cell.length_c   1.000
_cell.angle_alpha   90.00
_cell.angle_beta   90.00
_cell.angle_gamma   90.00
#
_symmetry.space_group_name_H-M   'P 1'
#
loop_
_entity.id
_entity.type
_entity.pdbx_description
1 polymer ?
#
loop_
_entity_poly.entity_id
_entity_poly.type
_entity_poly.pdbx_seq_one_letter_code
_entity_poly.pdbx_strand_id
1 'polypeptide(L)'
;MATAAVGFRSRDDHRKRLELEEARKAGLAPAELDEDGKEINPHIPRFMSSAPWYLKADRPSLKHQRKWKLDPNSSKDCKSCVERPCTLGAKWTNKHIAPDEKIEDFELNFDGKRDRWNGYDPASYIQVCNSYEARDEARRKYQKEKQLHNLQGKDGSKVLELQESKEEDEDLEMDEAKVDESNQRDFAKVEKRVRTTGGGSTGTVRNLRI
;
A
#
# COMPACT_ATOMS: atom_id res chain seq x y z
N MET A 1 41.39 26.56 36.66
CA MET A 1 40.91 26.51 35.26
C MET A 1 40.05 27.75 35.03
N ALA A 2 40.48 28.67 34.15
CA ALA A 2 39.79 29.94 33.97
C ALA A 2 38.54 29.76 33.10
N THR A 3 37.37 30.05 33.68
CA THR A 3 36.09 30.14 32.98
C THR A 3 36.12 31.37 32.07
N ALA A 4 36.25 31.18 30.75
CA ALA A 4 36.19 32.28 29.80
C ALA A 4 34.78 32.89 29.80
N ALA A 5 34.66 34.10 30.34
CA ALA A 5 33.48 34.93 30.22
C ALA A 5 33.12 35.09 28.74
N VAL A 6 31.82 35.07 28.42
CA VAL A 6 31.28 35.35 27.08
C VAL A 6 31.54 36.84 26.77
N GLY A 7 32.78 37.15 26.42
CA GLY A 7 33.26 38.51 26.19
C GLY A 7 32.80 39.05 24.84
N PHE A 8 32.53 40.36 24.80
CA PHE A 8 32.33 41.11 23.58
C PHE A 8 33.48 40.82 22.60
N ARG A 9 33.17 40.15 21.49
CA ARG A 9 34.17 39.82 20.46
C ARG A 9 34.70 41.13 19.88
N SER A 10 36.01 41.32 19.87
CA SER A 10 36.60 42.54 19.31
C SER A 10 36.18 42.68 17.85
N ARG A 11 36.06 43.92 17.35
CA ARG A 11 35.78 44.20 15.93
C ARG A 11 36.78 43.49 15.01
N ASP A 12 38.01 43.32 15.47
CA ASP A 12 39.06 42.59 14.76
C ASP A 12 38.81 41.09 14.71
N ASP A 13 38.32 40.48 15.79
CA ASP A 13 37.96 39.05 15.81
C ASP A 13 36.72 38.76 14.95
N HIS A 14 35.83 39.75 14.81
CA HIS A 14 34.71 39.66 13.88
C HIS A 14 35.18 39.71 12.42
N ARG A 15 36.08 40.64 12.09
CA ARG A 15 36.69 40.74 10.74
C ARG A 15 37.46 39.48 10.37
N LYS A 16 38.34 38.99 11.24
CA LYS A 16 39.11 37.76 11.04
C LYS A 16 38.21 36.53 10.82
N ARG A 17 37.10 36.42 11.57
CA ARG A 17 36.17 35.31 11.37
C ARG A 17 35.48 35.36 9.99
N LEU A 18 35.06 36.54 9.55
CA LEU A 18 34.45 36.71 8.22
C LEU A 18 35.45 36.39 7.10
N GLU A 19 36.70 36.84 7.24
CA GLU A 19 37.77 36.58 6.27
C GLU A 19 38.13 35.09 6.20
N LEU A 20 38.16 34.39 7.34
CA LEU A 20 38.33 32.93 7.39
C LEU A 20 37.14 32.18 6.77
N GLU A 21 35.91 32.62 7.03
CA GLU A 21 34.71 32.07 6.41
C GLU A 21 34.72 32.29 4.89
N GLU A 22 35.17 33.44 4.40
CA GLU A 22 35.32 33.76 2.97
C GLU A 22 36.42 32.92 2.31
N ALA A 23 37.58 32.77 2.97
CA ALA A 23 38.66 31.91 2.49
C ALA A 23 38.23 30.43 2.42
N ARG A 24 37.45 29.95 3.40
CA ARG A 24 36.88 28.59 3.38
C ARG A 24 35.84 28.44 2.27
N LYS A 25 34.99 29.44 2.07
CA LYS A 25 34.00 29.49 0.98
C LYS A 25 34.66 29.53 -0.40
N ALA A 26 35.85 30.13 -0.50
CA ALA A 26 36.66 30.18 -1.71
C ALA A 26 37.55 28.93 -1.90
N GLY A 27 37.55 27.97 -0.97
CA GLY A 27 38.39 26.77 -1.02
C GLY A 27 39.88 27.00 -0.74
N LEU A 28 40.25 28.19 -0.25
CA LEU A 28 41.63 28.56 0.07
C LEU A 28 42.05 28.10 1.48
N ALA A 29 41.09 27.92 2.39
CA ALA A 29 41.32 27.47 3.76
C ALA A 29 40.61 26.12 4.02
N PRO A 30 41.18 25.25 4.87
CA PRO A 30 40.59 23.97 5.19
C PRO A 30 39.22 24.13 5.88
N ALA A 31 38.31 23.21 5.57
CA ALA A 31 36.97 23.17 6.15
C ALA A 31 37.03 22.98 7.67
N GLU A 32 36.00 23.49 8.36
CA GLU A 32 35.88 23.30 9.80
C GLU A 32 35.46 21.87 10.11
N LEU A 33 36.08 21.25 11.12
CA LEU A 33 35.72 19.89 11.56
C LEU A 33 34.69 19.98 12.70
N ASP A 34 33.64 19.18 12.61
CA ASP A 34 32.64 19.03 13.67
C ASP A 34 33.17 18.23 14.88
N GLU A 35 32.31 18.00 15.88
CA GLU A 35 32.65 17.18 17.06
C GLU A 35 32.97 15.71 16.74
N ASP A 36 32.47 15.19 15.61
CA ASP A 36 32.68 13.81 15.16
C ASP A 36 33.85 13.72 14.15
N GLY A 37 34.58 14.82 13.92
CA GLY A 37 35.69 14.89 12.97
C GLY A 37 35.28 14.97 11.49
N LYS A 38 34.02 15.31 11.20
CA LYS A 38 33.51 15.50 9.83
C LYS A 38 33.65 16.94 9.40
N GLU A 39 34.06 17.12 8.15
CA GLU A 39 34.15 18.44 7.51
C GLU A 39 32.75 19.04 7.33
N ILE A 40 32.55 20.23 7.89
CA ILE A 40 31.35 21.05 7.70
C ILE A 40 31.54 21.83 6.41
N ASN A 41 30.61 21.65 5.47
CA ASN A 41 30.64 22.37 4.20
C ASN A 41 30.66 23.90 4.43
N PRO A 42 31.69 24.63 3.95
CA PRO A 42 31.83 26.08 4.12
C PRO A 42 30.69 26.94 3.58
N HIS A 43 29.83 26.40 2.71
CA HIS A 43 28.68 27.11 2.16
C HIS A 43 27.42 27.01 3.01
N ILE A 44 27.42 26.20 4.09
CA ILE A 44 26.29 26.12 5.02
C ILE A 44 26.21 27.45 5.79
N PRO A 45 25.09 28.18 5.73
CA PRO A 45 24.93 29.42 6.48
C PRO A 45 25.14 29.20 7.98
N ARG A 46 25.80 30.17 8.64
CA ARG A 46 26.19 30.11 10.05
C ARG A 46 25.05 29.74 11.01
N PHE A 47 23.81 30.14 10.71
CA PHE A 47 22.65 29.87 11.57
C PHE A 47 22.18 28.41 11.53
N MET A 48 22.52 27.66 10.47
CA MET A 48 22.20 26.22 10.34
C MET A 48 23.29 25.34 10.96
N SER A 49 24.54 25.81 11.00
CA SER A 49 25.67 25.07 11.57
C SER A 49 25.83 25.30 13.08
N SER A 50 25.38 26.44 13.61
CA SER A 50 25.37 26.70 15.04
C SER A 50 24.24 25.92 15.72
N ALA A 51 24.59 25.01 16.62
CA ALA A 51 23.59 24.35 17.46
C ALA A 51 22.91 25.37 18.39
N PRO A 52 21.57 25.34 18.51
CA PRO A 52 20.85 26.15 19.50
C PRO A 52 21.33 25.88 20.93
N TRP A 53 21.25 26.90 21.79
CA TRP A 53 21.74 26.86 23.17
C TRP A 53 21.23 25.67 24.01
N TYR A 54 20.00 25.20 23.74
CA TYR A 54 19.39 24.10 24.49
C TYR A 54 20.00 22.72 24.18
N LEU A 55 20.73 22.58 23.08
CA LEU A 55 21.45 21.35 22.71
C LEU A 55 22.85 21.27 23.33
N LYS A 56 23.30 22.32 24.05
CA LYS A 56 24.59 22.38 24.78
C LYS A 56 25.78 21.81 23.99
N ALA A 57 25.85 22.09 22.69
CA ALA A 57 27.00 21.74 21.87
C ALA A 57 28.00 22.89 21.89
N ASP A 58 29.26 22.58 22.22
CA ASP A 58 30.33 23.58 22.34
C ASP A 58 30.96 23.89 20.97
N ARG A 59 30.72 23.06 19.94
CA ARG A 59 31.23 23.24 18.57
C ARG A 59 30.09 23.25 17.54
N PRO A 60 30.30 23.86 16.36
CA PRO A 60 29.35 23.77 15.25
C PRO A 60 29.09 22.30 14.87
N SER A 61 27.83 21.90 14.79
CA SER A 61 27.45 20.51 14.51
C SER A 61 26.10 20.42 13.81
N LEU A 62 25.93 19.42 12.94
CA LEU A 62 24.67 19.15 12.22
C LEU A 62 23.82 18.06 12.88
N LYS A 63 24.20 17.60 14.09
CA LYS A 63 23.50 16.53 14.83
C LYS A 63 22.04 16.88 15.11
N HIS A 64 21.80 18.13 15.47
CA HIS A 64 20.48 18.66 15.80
C HIS A 64 19.51 18.73 14.61
N GLN A 65 20.02 18.55 13.38
CA GLN A 65 19.21 18.52 12.17
C GLN A 65 18.72 17.09 11.83
N ARG A 66 19.12 16.06 12.59
CA ARG A 66 18.77 14.63 12.34
C ARG A 66 17.61 14.17 13.24
N LYS A 67 16.61 13.46 12.70
CA LYS A 67 15.44 12.94 13.44
C LYS A 67 15.70 11.57 14.09
N TRP A 68 15.27 11.41 15.36
CA TRP A 68 15.34 10.17 16.13
C TRP A 68 13.96 9.97 16.81
N LYS A 69 13.30 8.81 16.65
CA LYS A 69 12.07 8.43 17.38
C LYS A 69 11.93 6.90 17.54
N LEU A 70 11.36 6.48 18.67
CA LEU A 70 10.88 5.12 18.98
C LEU A 70 9.66 5.25 19.91
N ASP A 71 8.59 4.49 19.63
CA ASP A 71 7.30 4.54 20.33
C ASP A 71 6.91 3.14 20.86
N PRO A 72 6.24 3.01 22.03
CA PRO A 72 5.77 1.72 22.55
C PRO A 72 4.24 1.61 22.76
N ASN A 73 3.73 0.37 22.60
CA ASN A 73 2.32 -0.07 22.48
C ASN A 73 1.77 -0.84 23.72
N SER A 74 0.63 -1.57 23.67
CA SER A 74 -0.75 -1.34 24.22
C SER A 74 -1.34 -2.62 24.88
N SER A 75 -2.66 -2.62 25.26
CA SER A 75 -3.58 -3.79 25.24
C SER A 75 -5.08 -3.39 25.32
N LYS A 76 -6.04 -4.27 24.93
CA LYS A 76 -7.51 -4.00 24.73
C LYS A 76 -8.49 -4.68 25.73
N ASP A 77 -9.76 -4.21 25.74
CA ASP A 77 -10.84 -4.54 26.70
C ASP A 77 -12.04 -5.36 26.14
N CYS A 78 -12.83 -6.00 27.02
CA CYS A 78 -14.04 -6.81 26.74
C CYS A 78 -15.13 -6.16 25.85
N LYS A 79 -15.21 -4.82 25.79
CA LYS A 79 -16.19 -4.11 24.95
C LYS A 79 -15.80 -4.11 23.47
N SER A 80 -14.54 -4.37 23.18
CA SER A 80 -13.96 -4.40 21.82
C SER A 80 -13.78 -5.82 21.26
N CYS A 81 -14.46 -6.81 21.87
CA CYS A 81 -14.42 -8.20 21.42
C CYS A 81 -15.10 -8.35 20.05
N VAL A 82 -14.40 -8.93 19.08
CA VAL A 82 -14.90 -9.18 17.71
C VAL A 82 -15.84 -10.40 17.67
N GLU A 83 -15.75 -11.27 18.66
CA GLU A 83 -16.58 -12.45 18.78
C GLU A 83 -18.02 -12.14 19.21
N ARG A 84 -18.95 -12.96 18.75
CA ARG A 84 -20.37 -12.79 19.03
C ARG A 84 -20.64 -12.83 20.54
N PRO A 85 -21.40 -11.88 21.12
CA PRO A 85 -21.62 -11.83 22.57
C PRO A 85 -22.22 -13.12 23.12
N CYS A 86 -21.54 -13.70 24.11
CA CYS A 86 -21.99 -14.92 24.77
C CYS A 86 -23.03 -14.60 25.86
N THR A 87 -24.06 -15.44 26.00
CA THR A 87 -25.05 -15.34 27.08
C THR A 87 -24.43 -15.57 28.46
N LEU A 88 -23.51 -16.54 28.54
CA LEU A 88 -22.61 -16.75 29.67
C LEU A 88 -21.17 -16.55 29.16
N GLY A 89 -20.50 -15.50 29.63
CA GLY A 89 -19.16 -15.14 29.16
C GLY A 89 -18.14 -16.25 29.41
N ALA A 90 -17.12 -16.33 28.54
CA ALA A 90 -16.05 -17.33 28.62
C ALA A 90 -15.34 -17.38 29.98
N LYS A 91 -15.32 -16.26 30.72
CA LYS A 91 -14.84 -16.19 32.11
C LYS A 91 -15.53 -17.15 33.10
N TRP A 92 -16.78 -17.53 32.83
CA TRP A 92 -17.57 -18.40 33.71
C TRP A 92 -17.73 -19.81 33.13
N THR A 93 -17.65 -19.95 31.81
CA THR A 93 -17.89 -21.22 31.12
C THR A 93 -16.62 -21.93 30.69
N ASN A 94 -15.46 -21.25 30.62
CA ASN A 94 -14.15 -21.76 30.18
C ASN A 94 -14.19 -22.57 28.88
N LYS A 95 -15.21 -22.36 28.05
CA LYS A 95 -15.40 -23.02 26.75
C LYS A 95 -15.22 -21.97 25.66
N HIS A 96 -14.65 -22.37 24.53
CA HIS A 96 -14.41 -21.51 23.36
C HIS A 96 -13.56 -20.27 23.67
N ILE A 97 -12.37 -20.49 24.25
CA ILE A 97 -11.36 -19.44 24.44
C ILE A 97 -10.68 -19.23 23.08
N ALA A 98 -10.82 -18.02 22.51
CA ALA A 98 -10.12 -17.64 21.28
C ALA A 98 -8.62 -17.49 21.57
N PRO A 99 -7.74 -17.82 20.60
CA PRO A 99 -6.33 -17.53 20.74
C PRO A 99 -6.09 -16.02 20.81
N ASP A 100 -5.10 -15.60 21.57
CA ASP A 100 -4.75 -14.19 21.69
C ASP A 100 -4.25 -13.64 20.34
N GLU A 101 -4.84 -12.53 19.91
CA GLU A 101 -4.40 -11.83 18.71
C GLU A 101 -3.10 -11.08 19.01
N LYS A 102 -2.13 -11.19 18.10
CA LYS A 102 -0.93 -10.35 18.15
C LYS A 102 -1.31 -8.93 17.72
N ILE A 103 -1.37 -8.02 18.67
CA ILE A 103 -1.57 -6.60 18.39
C ILE A 103 -0.21 -6.02 17.98
N GLU A 104 -0.01 -5.88 16.68
CA GLU A 104 1.16 -5.22 16.12
C GLU A 104 0.81 -3.76 15.85
N ASP A 105 1.53 -2.84 16.48
CA ASP A 105 1.40 -1.42 16.18
C ASP A 105 2.54 -1.01 15.25
N PHE A 106 2.15 -0.60 14.05
CA PHE A 106 3.06 -0.13 13.03
C PHE A 106 2.87 1.37 12.81
N GLU A 107 3.93 2.14 13.03
CA GLU A 107 3.95 3.55 12.65
C GLU A 107 4.27 3.70 11.16
N LEU A 108 3.22 3.63 10.33
CA LEU A 108 3.35 3.85 8.89
C LEU A 108 3.22 5.34 8.54
N ASN A 109 3.91 5.74 7.47
CA ASN A 109 3.75 7.06 6.85
C ASN A 109 2.35 7.23 6.24
N PHE A 110 1.98 8.45 5.84
CA PHE A 110 0.67 8.73 5.23
C PHE A 110 0.36 7.80 4.05
N ASP A 111 1.34 7.61 3.17
CA ASP A 111 1.21 6.74 2.00
C ASP A 111 1.11 5.26 2.41
N GLY A 112 1.95 4.81 3.35
CA GLY A 112 1.89 3.44 3.87
C GLY A 112 0.56 3.09 4.56
N LYS A 113 -0.09 4.05 5.23
CA LYS A 113 -1.44 3.85 5.82
C LYS A 113 -2.54 3.75 4.76
N ARG A 114 -2.31 4.29 3.56
CA ARG A 114 -3.27 4.36 2.44
C ARG A 114 -2.96 3.41 1.32
N ASP A 115 -1.82 2.73 1.38
CA ASP A 115 -1.43 1.76 0.38
C ASP A 115 -2.48 0.65 0.31
N ARG A 116 -3.15 0.58 -0.83
CA ARG A 116 -4.19 -0.41 -1.11
C ARG A 116 -3.63 -1.82 -1.10
N TRP A 117 -2.33 -1.97 -1.34
CA TRP A 117 -1.63 -3.25 -1.39
C TRP A 117 -1.00 -3.64 -0.06
N ASN A 118 -1.30 -2.93 1.03
CA ASN A 118 -0.81 -3.32 2.35
C ASN A 118 -1.37 -4.70 2.73
N GLY A 119 -0.48 -5.65 3.06
CA GLY A 119 -0.85 -7.04 3.32
C GLY A 119 -1.01 -7.93 2.08
N TYR A 120 -0.60 -7.46 0.88
CA TYR A 120 -0.60 -8.30 -0.32
C TYR A 120 0.46 -9.41 -0.25
N ASP A 121 0.03 -10.67 -0.35
CA ASP A 121 0.94 -11.81 -0.45
C ASP A 121 1.44 -11.97 -1.90
N PRO A 122 2.75 -11.82 -2.18
CA PRO A 122 3.29 -11.97 -3.52
C PRO A 122 3.06 -13.35 -4.14
N ALA A 123 2.87 -14.41 -3.33
CA ALA A 123 2.55 -15.74 -3.84
C ALA A 123 1.16 -15.80 -4.49
N SER A 124 0.23 -14.93 -4.09
CA SER A 124 -1.12 -14.88 -4.67
C SER A 124 -1.13 -14.46 -6.14
N TYR A 125 -0.09 -13.76 -6.62
CA TYR A 125 0.04 -13.33 -8.01
C TYR A 125 0.11 -14.50 -9.00
N ILE A 126 0.50 -15.70 -8.53
CA ILE A 126 0.52 -16.94 -9.31
C ILE A 126 -0.85 -17.23 -9.94
N GLN A 127 -1.95 -16.92 -9.24
CA GLN A 127 -3.30 -17.12 -9.78
C GLN A 127 -3.54 -16.28 -11.05
N VAL A 128 -2.99 -15.06 -11.07
CA VAL A 128 -3.07 -14.17 -12.23
C VAL A 128 -2.25 -14.77 -13.38
N CYS A 129 -1.00 -15.19 -13.12
CA CYS A 129 -0.16 -15.84 -14.13
C CYS A 129 -0.86 -17.05 -14.77
N ASN A 130 -1.38 -17.96 -13.95
CA ASN A 130 -2.08 -19.17 -14.42
C ASN A 130 -3.29 -18.82 -15.30
N SER A 131 -4.03 -17.76 -14.95
CA SER A 131 -5.19 -17.32 -15.74
C SER A 131 -4.80 -16.79 -17.13
N TYR A 132 -3.64 -16.13 -17.24
CA TYR A 132 -3.10 -15.67 -18.53
C TYR A 132 -2.53 -16.83 -19.34
N GLU A 133 -1.79 -17.74 -18.71
CA GLU A 133 -1.28 -18.94 -19.37
C GLU A 133 -2.41 -19.77 -19.99
N ALA A 134 -3.51 -19.98 -19.25
CA ALA A 134 -4.69 -20.67 -19.74
C ALA A 134 -5.34 -19.95 -20.94
N ARG A 135 -5.42 -18.61 -20.90
CA ARG A 135 -5.94 -17.80 -22.03
C ARG A 135 -5.05 -17.92 -23.27
N ASP A 136 -3.74 -17.89 -23.10
CA ASP A 136 -2.79 -17.99 -24.20
C ASP A 136 -2.75 -19.41 -24.79
N GLU A 137 -2.93 -20.44 -23.98
CA GLU A 137 -3.13 -21.81 -24.45
C GLU A 137 -4.42 -21.97 -25.27
N ALA A 138 -5.53 -21.40 -24.81
CA ALA A 138 -6.78 -21.41 -25.56
C ALA A 138 -6.63 -20.72 -26.92
N ARG A 139 -5.96 -19.55 -26.96
CA ARG A 139 -5.66 -18.84 -28.21
C ARG A 139 -4.80 -19.67 -29.16
N ARG A 140 -3.76 -20.34 -28.64
CA ARG A 140 -2.90 -21.24 -29.43
C ARG A 140 -3.65 -22.45 -29.98
N LYS A 141 -4.56 -23.05 -29.19
CA LYS A 141 -5.39 -24.17 -29.63
C LYS A 141 -6.35 -23.74 -30.75
N TYR A 142 -7.04 -22.62 -30.57
CA TYR A 142 -7.94 -22.06 -31.58
C TYR A 142 -7.22 -21.78 -32.92
N GLN A 143 -6.02 -21.18 -32.88
CA GLN A 143 -5.23 -20.94 -34.10
C GLN A 143 -4.85 -22.24 -34.81
N LYS A 144 -4.46 -23.29 -34.06
CA LYS A 144 -4.15 -24.61 -34.62
C LYS A 144 -5.39 -25.29 -35.22
N GLU A 145 -6.53 -25.22 -34.55
CA GLU A 145 -7.80 -25.75 -35.06
C GLU A 145 -8.21 -25.06 -36.36
N LYS A 146 -8.08 -23.72 -36.44
CA LYS A 146 -8.33 -22.96 -37.67
C LYS A 146 -7.40 -23.40 -38.82
N GLN A 147 -6.13 -23.65 -38.53
CA GLN A 147 -5.18 -24.16 -39.53
C GLN A 147 -5.56 -25.57 -40.01
N LEU A 148 -5.92 -26.48 -39.10
CA LEU A 148 -6.36 -27.84 -39.44
C LEU A 148 -7.65 -27.84 -40.25
N HIS A 149 -8.63 -27.00 -39.88
CA HIS A 149 -9.86 -26.81 -40.63
C HIS A 149 -9.58 -26.35 -42.07
N ASN A 150 -8.66 -25.38 -42.24
CA ASN A 150 -8.26 -24.89 -43.56
C ASN A 150 -7.49 -25.94 -44.40
N LEU A 151 -6.79 -26.89 -43.78
CA LEU A 151 -6.13 -28.00 -44.48
C LEU A 151 -7.15 -29.09 -44.86
N GLN A 152 -8.04 -29.49 -43.96
CA GLN A 152 -9.10 -30.45 -44.25
C GLN A 152 -10.06 -29.98 -45.36
N GLY A 153 -10.34 -28.67 -45.43
CA GLY A 153 -11.12 -28.09 -46.51
C GLY A 153 -10.47 -28.19 -47.90
N LYS A 154 -9.15 -28.39 -47.98
CA LYS A 154 -8.43 -28.59 -49.26
C LYS A 154 -8.48 -30.04 -49.74
N ASP A 155 -8.58 -31.00 -48.83
CA ASP A 155 -8.60 -32.44 -49.16
C ASP A 155 -10.00 -32.93 -49.59
N GLY A 156 -11.05 -32.13 -49.36
CA GLY A 156 -12.43 -32.38 -49.79
C GLY A 156 -12.79 -31.92 -51.21
N SER A 157 -11.86 -31.31 -51.95
CA SER A 157 -12.07 -30.79 -53.32
C SER A 157 -12.03 -31.89 -54.41
N LYS A 158 -12.72 -33.01 -54.16
CA LYS A 158 -13.13 -33.99 -55.18
C LYS A 158 -14.29 -34.82 -54.63
N VAL A 159 -15.49 -34.25 -54.71
CA VAL A 159 -16.81 -34.88 -54.97
C VAL A 159 -17.91 -34.07 -54.27
N LEU A 160 -18.93 -33.73 -55.08
CA LEU A 160 -20.21 -33.09 -54.78
C LEU A 160 -20.24 -31.55 -54.64
N GLU A 161 -20.41 -30.92 -55.81
CA GLU A 161 -21.14 -29.66 -55.96
C GLU A 161 -22.51 -29.76 -55.28
N LEU A 162 -22.72 -28.97 -54.23
CA LEU A 162 -24.04 -28.44 -53.91
C LEU A 162 -23.89 -27.00 -53.39
N GLN A 163 -24.16 -26.09 -54.33
CA GLN A 163 -24.74 -24.76 -54.18
C GLN A 163 -24.03 -23.71 -53.30
N GLU A 164 -23.47 -22.75 -54.06
CA GLU A 164 -23.17 -21.35 -53.75
C GLU A 164 -23.80 -20.75 -52.47
N SER A 165 -22.93 -20.18 -51.64
CA SER A 165 -22.97 -18.73 -51.39
C SER A 165 -21.57 -18.23 -51.02
N LYS A 166 -20.99 -17.45 -51.93
CA LYS A 166 -19.91 -16.51 -51.62
C LYS A 166 -20.38 -15.58 -50.50
N GLU A 167 -19.62 -15.51 -49.41
CA GLU A 167 -19.40 -14.24 -48.72
C GLU A 167 -17.89 -14.08 -48.54
N GLU A 168 -17.36 -13.12 -49.29
CA GLU A 168 -16.01 -12.59 -49.17
C GLU A 168 -15.99 -11.64 -47.96
N ASP A 169 -14.94 -11.77 -47.15
CA ASP A 169 -14.35 -10.71 -46.32
C ASP A 169 -15.28 -9.90 -45.40
N GLU A 170 -15.57 -10.44 -44.21
CA GLU A 170 -15.70 -9.60 -43.02
C GLU A 170 -14.50 -9.81 -42.11
N ASP A 171 -13.66 -8.77 -42.04
CA ASP A 171 -12.91 -8.40 -40.83
C ASP A 171 -13.90 -8.30 -39.66
N LEU A 172 -14.31 -9.43 -39.08
CA LEU A 172 -14.97 -9.47 -37.78
C LEU A 172 -13.89 -9.45 -36.71
N GLU A 173 -13.41 -8.22 -36.47
CA GLU A 173 -13.18 -7.74 -35.13
C GLU A 173 -14.30 -8.26 -34.20
N MET A 174 -13.88 -8.83 -33.07
CA MET A 174 -14.72 -9.24 -31.94
C MET A 174 -15.43 -10.60 -32.07
N ASP A 175 -14.76 -11.64 -31.60
CA ASP A 175 -15.43 -12.56 -30.67
C ASP A 175 -14.49 -12.76 -29.48
N GLU A 176 -14.75 -11.97 -28.44
CA GLU A 176 -14.40 -12.35 -27.08
C GLU A 176 -14.92 -13.77 -26.88
N ALA A 177 -14.02 -14.75 -26.93
CA ALA A 177 -14.31 -16.11 -26.52
C ALA A 177 -14.93 -15.99 -25.12
N LYS A 178 -16.26 -16.17 -25.05
CA LYS A 178 -17.03 -16.27 -23.82
C LYS A 178 -16.34 -17.32 -22.97
N VAL A 179 -15.49 -16.86 -22.06
CA VAL A 179 -15.06 -17.65 -20.92
C VAL A 179 -16.36 -18.08 -20.25
N ASP A 180 -16.56 -19.40 -20.15
CA ASP A 180 -17.77 -20.02 -19.63
C ASP A 180 -18.06 -19.43 -18.25
N GLU A 181 -18.99 -18.47 -18.22
CA GLU A 181 -19.39 -17.68 -17.05
C GLU A 181 -20.37 -18.48 -16.18
N SER A 182 -20.31 -19.81 -16.25
CA SER A 182 -21.14 -20.74 -15.47
C SER A 182 -20.85 -20.68 -13.97
N ASN A 183 -19.74 -20.06 -13.55
CA ASN A 183 -19.43 -19.80 -12.13
C ASN A 183 -19.88 -18.41 -11.61
N GLN A 184 -20.57 -17.59 -12.42
CA GLN A 184 -21.03 -16.24 -12.03
C GLN A 184 -22.56 -16.12 -12.03
N ARG A 185 -23.32 -17.16 -11.65
CA ARG A 185 -24.79 -17.04 -11.54
C ARG A 185 -25.38 -17.67 -10.28
N ASP A 186 -24.87 -17.26 -9.13
CA ASP A 186 -25.62 -17.28 -7.86
C ASP A 186 -26.15 -15.88 -7.51
N PHE A 187 -26.75 -15.19 -8.50
CA PHE A 187 -27.68 -14.12 -8.18
C PHE A 187 -29.02 -14.75 -7.82
N ALA A 188 -29.14 -15.12 -6.54
CA ALA A 188 -30.42 -15.47 -5.94
C ALA A 188 -31.47 -14.42 -6.36
N LYS A 189 -32.55 -14.89 -6.99
CA LYS A 189 -33.72 -14.06 -7.31
C LYS A 189 -34.17 -13.36 -6.03
N VAL A 190 -33.85 -12.07 -5.90
CA VAL A 190 -34.56 -11.18 -4.99
C VAL A 190 -35.94 -11.01 -5.60
N GLU A 191 -36.90 -11.82 -5.14
CA GLU A 191 -38.30 -11.47 -5.27
C GLU A 191 -38.47 -10.12 -4.57
N LYS A 192 -38.60 -9.07 -5.38
CA LYS A 192 -39.04 -7.76 -4.91
C LYS A 192 -40.41 -8.00 -4.29
N ARG A 193 -40.46 -8.11 -2.96
CA ARG A 193 -41.70 -8.01 -2.21
C ARG A 193 -42.29 -6.65 -2.56
N VAL A 194 -43.26 -6.65 -3.45
CA VAL A 194 -44.07 -5.48 -3.79
C VAL A 194 -44.68 -5.04 -2.46
N ARG A 195 -44.23 -3.88 -1.97
CA ARG A 195 -44.95 -3.17 -0.91
C ARG A 195 -46.25 -2.72 -1.52
N THR A 196 -47.29 -3.53 -1.37
CA THR A 196 -48.66 -3.06 -1.55
C THR A 196 -48.89 -1.95 -0.52
N THR A 197 -49.49 -0.86 -0.98
CA THR A 197 -49.96 0.25 -0.17
C THR A 197 -51.21 -0.19 0.59
N GLY A 198 -51.05 -1.08 1.56
CA GLY A 198 -52.16 -1.65 2.33
C GLY A 198 -51.61 -2.63 3.36
N GLY A 199 -51.59 -2.19 4.62
CA GLY A 199 -50.81 -2.80 5.69
C GLY A 199 -51.08 -4.28 5.94
N GLY A 200 -49.98 -5.04 6.02
CA GLY A 200 -49.94 -6.39 6.60
C GLY A 200 -49.19 -6.37 7.91
N SER A 201 -49.85 -5.89 8.97
CA SER A 201 -49.39 -6.02 10.35
C SER A 201 -49.44 -7.50 10.74
N THR A 202 -48.29 -8.17 10.79
CA THR A 202 -48.11 -9.40 11.58
C THR A 202 -47.26 -9.05 12.81
N GLY A 203 -47.78 -8.14 13.64
CA GLY A 203 -47.25 -7.87 14.96
C GLY A 203 -47.69 -8.94 15.95
N THR A 204 -46.77 -9.80 16.40
CA THR A 204 -46.97 -10.58 17.63
C THR A 204 -46.98 -9.65 18.84
N VAL A 205 -48.14 -9.50 19.47
CA VAL A 205 -48.32 -8.77 20.72
C VAL A 205 -47.62 -9.54 21.86
N ARG A 206 -46.63 -8.91 22.50
CA ARG A 206 -46.02 -9.41 23.75
C ARG A 206 -46.61 -8.62 24.91
N ASN A 207 -47.22 -9.33 25.86
CA ASN A 207 -47.88 -8.77 27.03
C ASN A 207 -46.87 -8.02 27.90
N LEU A 208 -46.96 -6.69 27.94
CA LEU A 208 -46.29 -5.88 28.95
C LEU A 208 -47.10 -5.94 30.25
N ARG A 209 -46.47 -6.41 31.33
CA ARG A 209 -46.97 -6.21 32.70
C ARG A 209 -46.59 -4.79 33.12
N ILE A 210 -47.58 -4.01 33.54
CA ILE A 210 -47.39 -2.79 34.34
C ILE A 210 -47.06 -3.20 35.77
#